data_AF-A0A3B9AD07-F1
#
_entry.id   AF-A0A3B9AD07-F1
#
_cell.length_a   1.000
_cell.length_b   1.000
_cell.length_c   1.000
_cell.angle_alpha   90.00
_cell.angle_beta   90.00
_cell.angle_gamma   90.00
#
_symmetry.space_group_name_H-M   'P 1'
#
loop_
_entity.id
_entity.type
_entity.pdbx_description
1 polymer ?
#
loop_
_entity_poly.entity_id
_entity_poly.type
_entity_poly.pdbx_seq_one_letter_code
_entity_poly.pdbx_strand_id
1 'polypeptide(L)'
;MAGFRLSAGYRYAAAGLSGAALPLSLAPLSWWPVAILCCASLFSLTRRLNNKQLFFTNLIFGIGLYATGASWIYVSIHQYGQAPALLAGLMTGAFA
;
A
#
# COMPACT_ATOMS: atom_id res chain seq x y z
N MET A 1 -28.08 5.25 10.04
CA MET A 1 -26.64 4.87 10.17
C MET A 1 -25.78 6.04 9.74
N ALA A 2 -25.28 6.82 10.70
CA ALA A 2 -24.44 7.98 10.44
C ALA A 2 -23.12 7.55 9.78
N GLY A 3 -22.91 7.95 8.53
CA GLY A 3 -21.64 7.69 7.85
C GLY A 3 -20.59 8.59 8.46
N PHE A 4 -19.65 8.02 9.22
CA PHE A 4 -18.46 8.73 9.68
C PHE A 4 -17.71 9.23 8.44
N ARG A 5 -17.83 10.53 8.12
CA ARG A 5 -17.05 11.16 7.06
C ARG A 5 -15.65 11.41 7.63
N LEU A 6 -14.75 10.45 7.44
CA LEU A 6 -13.34 10.61 7.77
C LEU A 6 -12.77 11.79 6.97
N SER A 7 -11.89 12.58 7.60
CA SER A 7 -11.14 13.60 6.89
C SER A 7 -10.29 12.95 5.80
N ALA A 8 -10.08 13.65 4.68
CA ALA A 8 -9.36 13.10 3.53
C ALA A 8 -7.96 12.61 3.91
N GLY A 9 -7.25 13.34 4.78
CA GLY A 9 -5.93 12.96 5.28
C GLY A 9 -5.94 11.65 6.06
N TYR A 10 -6.87 11.49 7.00
CA TYR A 10 -6.99 10.24 7.78
C TYR A 10 -7.31 9.05 6.89
N ARG A 11 -8.18 9.22 5.88
CA ARG A 11 -8.50 8.16 4.93
C ARG A 11 -7.27 7.70 4.15
N TYR A 12 -6.46 8.63 3.64
CA TYR A 12 -5.27 8.29 2.88
C TYR A 12 -4.21 7.63 3.76
N ALA A 13 -4.02 8.11 4.99
CA ALA A 13 -3.13 7.47 5.95
C ALA A 13 -3.59 6.03 6.28
N ALA A 14 -4.88 5.84 6.55
CA ALA A 14 -5.46 4.53 6.82
C ALA A 14 -5.34 3.57 5.62
N ALA A 15 -5.54 4.06 4.40
CA ALA A 15 -5.36 3.28 3.18
C ALA A 15 -3.90 2.85 2.99
N GLY A 16 -2.94 3.77 3.16
CA GLY A 16 -1.51 3.47 3.04
C GLY A 16 -1.04 2.47 4.09
N LEU A 17 -1.44 2.65 5.35
CA LEU A 17 -1.12 1.71 6.44
C LEU A 17 -1.76 0.34 6.23
N SER A 18 -3.00 0.28 5.74
CA SER A 18 -3.67 -0.99 5.44
C SER A 18 -2.95 -1.71 4.28
N GLY A 19 -2.52 -0.99 3.25
CA GLY A 19 -1.71 -1.54 2.17
C GLY A 19 -0.39 -2.10 2.68
N ALA A 20 0.34 -1.31 3.48
CA ALA A 20 1.63 -1.69 4.06
C ALA A 20 1.55 -2.89 5.03
N ALA A 21 0.41 -3.11 5.66
CA ALA A 21 0.18 -4.25 6.53
C ALA A 21 -0.17 -5.54 5.76
N LEU A 22 -0.68 -5.44 4.54
CA LEU A 22 -1.14 -6.61 3.77
C LEU A 22 -0.02 -7.64 3.52
N PRO A 23 1.23 -7.28 3.22
CA PRO A 23 2.32 -8.25 3.10
C PRO A 23 2.59 -9.11 4.35
N LEU A 24 2.19 -8.66 5.55
CA LEU A 24 2.31 -9.47 6.78
C LEU A 24 1.44 -10.74 6.72
N SER A 25 0.41 -10.76 5.87
CA SER A 25 -0.39 -11.95 5.64
C SER A 25 0.26 -12.95 4.69
N LEU A 26 1.30 -12.54 3.97
CA LEU A 26 2.06 -13.37 3.04
C LEU A 26 3.25 -14.01 3.75
N ALA A 27 3.96 -14.90 3.05
CA ALA A 27 5.21 -15.44 3.56
C ALA A 27 6.22 -14.31 3.84
N PRO A 28 7.03 -14.38 4.90
CA PRO A 28 7.20 -15.53 5.82
C PRO A 28 6.25 -15.57 7.03
N LEU A 29 5.51 -14.48 7.33
CA LEU A 29 4.69 -14.39 8.55
C LEU A 29 3.36 -15.16 8.45
N SER A 30 2.75 -15.20 7.27
CA SER A 30 1.51 -15.96 6.99
C SER A 30 0.34 -15.63 7.93
N TRP A 31 0.25 -14.38 8.42
CA TRP A 31 -0.86 -13.92 9.27
C TRP A 31 -2.13 -13.66 8.44
N TRP A 32 -2.76 -14.73 7.98
CA TRP A 32 -3.93 -14.68 7.08
C TRP A 32 -5.08 -13.76 7.52
N PRO A 33 -5.41 -13.54 8.82
CA PRO A 33 -6.51 -12.64 9.18
C PRO A 33 -6.23 -11.18 8.80
N VAL A 34 -4.95 -10.79 8.71
CA VAL A 34 -4.53 -9.43 8.34
C VAL A 34 -5.00 -9.09 6.94
N ALA A 35 -4.97 -10.04 5.99
CA ALA A 35 -5.47 -9.83 4.63
C ALA A 35 -6.95 -9.42 4.64
N ILE A 36 -7.76 -10.13 5.43
CA ILE A 36 -9.20 -9.87 5.55
C ILE A 36 -9.43 -8.49 6.15
N LEU A 37 -8.70 -8.12 7.21
CA LEU A 37 -8.79 -6.81 7.85
C LEU A 37 -8.40 -5.67 6.88
N CYS A 38 -7.35 -5.86 6.09
CA CYS A 38 -6.90 -4.88 5.11
C CYS A 38 -7.91 -4.70 3.97
N CYS A 39 -8.49 -5.80 3.45
CA CYS A 39 -9.55 -5.75 2.44
C CYS A 39 -10.83 -5.10 2.98
N ALA A 40 -11.23 -5.42 4.21
CA ALA A 40 -12.39 -4.82 4.86
C ALA A 40 -12.19 -3.31 5.13
N SER A 41 -10.98 -2.92 5.52
CA SER A 41 -10.57 -1.52 5.68
C SER A 41 -10.68 -0.78 4.34
N LEU A 42 -10.05 -1.29 3.27
CA LEU A 42 -10.09 -0.68 1.94
C LEU A 42 -11.53 -0.55 1.42
N PHE A 43 -12.35 -1.59 1.57
CA PHE A 43 -13.76 -1.55 1.21
C PHE A 43 -14.48 -0.44 1.97
N SER A 44 -14.29 -0.36 3.29
CA SER A 44 -14.93 0.67 4.12
C SER A 44 -14.49 2.08 3.75
N LEU A 45 -13.21 2.28 3.44
CA LEU A 45 -12.63 3.57 3.06
C LEU A 45 -13.09 4.06 1.69
N THR A 46 -13.42 3.14 0.78
CA THR A 46 -13.85 3.46 -0.60
C THR A 46 -15.36 3.65 -0.75
N ARG A 47 -16.16 3.39 0.30
CA ARG A 47 -17.61 3.60 0.28
C ARG A 47 -17.96 5.07 0.04
N ARG A 48 -18.87 5.31 -0.91
CA ARG A 48 -19.48 6.62 -1.20
C ARG A 48 -18.45 7.71 -1.57
N LEU A 49 -17.37 7.32 -2.25
CA LEU A 49 -16.37 8.24 -2.78
C LEU A 49 -16.67 8.66 -4.21
N ASN A 50 -16.27 9.89 -4.56
CA ASN A 50 -16.20 10.31 -5.96
C ASN A 50 -15.06 9.59 -6.69
N ASN A 51 -15.15 9.45 -8.02
CA ASN A 51 -14.17 8.71 -8.84
C ASN A 51 -12.71 9.12 -8.57
N LYS A 52 -12.43 10.44 -8.44
CA LYS A 52 -11.08 10.93 -8.09
C LYS A 52 -10.60 10.43 -6.73
N GLN A 53 -11.46 10.50 -5.71
CA GLN A 53 -11.12 10.08 -4.35
C GLN A 53 -10.94 8.58 -4.27
N LEU A 54 -11.76 7.82 -5.00
CA LEU A 54 -11.65 6.37 -5.10
C LEU A 54 -10.32 5.98 -5.76
N PHE A 55 -9.95 6.63 -6.86
CA PHE A 55 -8.65 6.43 -7.52
C PHE A 55 -7.48 6.67 -6.57
N PHE A 56 -7.40 7.85 -5.94
CA PHE A 56 -6.30 8.16 -5.03
C PHE A 56 -6.25 7.26 -3.79
N THR A 57 -7.41 6.85 -3.26
CA THR A 57 -7.45 5.95 -2.08
C THR A 57 -6.89 4.57 -2.43
N ASN A 58 -7.29 4.01 -3.58
CA ASN A 58 -6.75 2.72 -4.05
C ASN A 58 -5.28 2.83 -4.46
N LEU A 59 -4.87 3.95 -5.06
CA LEU A 59 -3.48 4.20 -5.42
C LEU A 59 -2.59 4.21 -4.17
N ILE A 60 -2.98 4.95 -3.12
CA ILE A 60 -2.19 5.03 -1.88
C ILE A 60 -2.15 3.68 -1.15
N PHE A 61 -3.25 2.92 -1.19
CA PHE A 61 -3.24 1.53 -0.71
C PHE A 61 -2.25 0.66 -1.49
N GLY A 62 -2.25 0.75 -2.82
CA GLY A 62 -1.31 0.04 -3.69
C GLY A 62 0.15 0.40 -3.40
N ILE A 63 0.45 1.69 -3.30
CA ILE A 63 1.79 2.18 -2.94
C ILE A 63 2.24 1.58 -1.60
N GLY A 64 1.38 1.57 -0.57
CA GLY A 64 1.72 0.95 0.72
C GLY A 64 2.03 -0.54 0.60
N LEU A 65 1.21 -1.27 -0.16
CA LEU A 65 1.36 -2.69 -0.45
C LEU A 65 2.69 -2.99 -1.15
N TYR A 66 2.98 -2.33 -2.26
CA TYR A 66 4.19 -2.61 -3.04
C TYR A 66 5.45 -2.06 -2.39
N ALA A 67 5.39 -0.90 -1.73
CA ALA A 67 6.54 -0.34 -1.03
C ALA A 67 7.07 -1.26 0.08
N THR A 68 6.19 -2.02 0.74
CA THR A 68 6.59 -2.99 1.77
C THR A 68 6.79 -4.38 1.20
N GLY A 69 5.82 -4.90 0.43
CA GLY A 69 5.82 -6.27 -0.10
C GLY A 69 6.79 -6.52 -1.25
N ALA A 70 7.15 -5.47 -2.01
CA ALA A 70 8.10 -5.55 -3.12
C ALA A 70 9.40 -4.77 -2.87
N SER A 71 9.64 -4.35 -1.61
CA SER A 71 10.88 -3.66 -1.20
C SER A 71 12.16 -4.43 -1.56
N TRP A 72 12.10 -5.75 -1.63
CA TRP A 72 13.21 -6.61 -2.03
C TRP A 72 13.73 -6.33 -3.45
N ILE A 73 12.91 -5.74 -4.34
CA ILE A 73 13.33 -5.33 -5.69
C ILE A 73 14.47 -4.31 -5.62
N TYR A 74 14.49 -3.45 -4.59
CA TYR A 74 15.59 -2.51 -4.37
C TYR A 74 16.93 -3.23 -4.24
N VAL A 75 16.98 -4.30 -3.44
CA VAL A 75 18.20 -5.11 -3.27
C VAL A 75 18.61 -5.70 -4.61
N SER A 76 17.65 -6.15 -5.42
CA SER A 76 17.95 -6.70 -6.73
C SER A 76 18.59 -5.69 -7.68
N ILE A 77 18.03 -4.48 -7.77
CA ILE A 77 18.54 -3.42 -8.66
C ILE A 77 19.87 -2.85 -8.15
N HIS A 78 19.98 -2.62 -6.84
CA HIS A 78 21.17 -2.02 -6.26
C HIS A 78 22.34 -3.00 -6.22
N GLN A 79 22.14 -4.21 -5.68
CA GLN A 79 23.22 -5.17 -5.45
C GLN A 79 23.58 -5.95 -6.71
N TYR A 80 22.59 -6.56 -7.39
CA TYR A 80 22.84 -7.36 -8.59
C TYR A 80 22.89 -6.52 -9.87
N GLY A 81 22.14 -5.41 -9.91
CA GLY A 81 22.18 -4.46 -11.03
C GLY A 81 23.32 -3.42 -10.97
N GLN A 82 24.06 -3.36 -9.86
CA GLN A 82 25.15 -2.38 -9.62
C GLN A 82 24.70 -0.92 -9.82
N ALA A 83 23.40 -0.64 -9.69
CA ALA A 83 22.86 0.70 -9.89
C ALA A 83 23.15 1.60 -8.67
N PRO A 84 23.43 2.90 -8.85
CA PRO A 84 23.54 3.85 -7.74
C PRO A 84 22.29 3.83 -6.85
N ALA A 85 22.46 3.97 -5.53
CA ALA A 85 21.38 3.84 -4.55
C ALA A 85 20.16 4.72 -4.86
N LEU A 86 20.40 5.97 -5.30
CA LEU A 86 19.34 6.90 -5.67
C LEU A 86 18.53 6.40 -6.88
N LEU A 87 19.21 5.91 -7.92
CA LEU A 87 18.57 5.38 -9.12
C LEU A 87 17.78 4.11 -8.79
N ALA A 88 18.35 3.20 -8.01
CA ALA A 88 17.66 1.99 -7.55
C ALA A 88 16.40 2.32 -6.74
N GLY A 89 16.47 3.34 -5.88
CA GLY A 89 15.32 3.84 -5.13
C GLY A 89 14.22 4.40 -6.05
N LEU A 90 14.59 5.23 -7.03
CA LEU A 90 13.64 5.77 -8.01
C LEU A 90 12.97 4.69 -8.85
N MET A 91 13.73 3.69 -9.32
CA MET A 91 13.17 2.59 -10.10
C MET A 91 12.25 1.70 -9.25
N THR A 92 12.61 1.45 -7.99
CA THR A 92 11.74 0.70 -7.05
C THR A 92 10.46 1.49 -6.76
N GLY A 93 10.57 2.80 -6.56
CA GLY A 93 9.42 3.68 -6.35
C GLY A 93 8.53 3.82 -7.57
N ALA A 94 9.08 3.73 -8.79
CA ALA A 94 8.29 3.72 -10.03
C ALA A 94 7.55 2.39 -10.26
N PHE A 95 8.06 1.30 -9.69
CA PHE A 95 7.41 0.00 -9.72
C PHE A 95 6.25 -0.11 -8.72
N ALA A 96 6.41 0.49 -7.54
CA ALA A 96 5.45 0.44 -6.43
C ALA A 96 4.25 1.39 -6.61
#